data_AF-A0AAU9XLC0-F1
#
_entry.id   AF-A0AAU9XLC0-F1
#
_cell.length_a   1.000
_cell.length_b   1.000
_cell.length_c   1.000
_cell.angle_alpha   90.00
_cell.angle_beta   90.00
_cell.angle_gamma   90.00
#
_symmetry.space_group_name_H-M   'P 1'
#
loop_
_entity.id
_entity.type
_entity.pdbx_description
1 polymer ?
#
loop_
_entity_poly.entity_id
_entity_poly.type
_entity_poly.pdbx_seq_one_letter_code
_entity_poly.pdbx_strand_id
1 'polypeptide(L)'
;MDQAPKTQYVFLNRTSKLWCPMKGAPAPYIVWRKDGVAVQNSTSITFQLKVTSENNVNYSCEARGDGEVLRRNISLRIEECPDPCECDVFHQTIVSVNCSGKSFNLIPWKFPPVMSKLYLSNNKLRDLPQGIFSNYSQLELLEISNNLLKELPSGIFSNNTKLSFL
;
A
#
# COMPACT_ATOMS: atom_id res chain seq x y z
N MET A 1 -11.05 5.20 -19.81
CA MET A 1 -10.22 4.21 -19.07
C MET A 1 -9.67 4.89 -17.82
N ASP A 2 -9.59 4.22 -16.66
CA ASP A 2 -8.69 4.66 -15.57
C ASP A 2 -7.60 3.60 -15.46
N GLN A 3 -6.36 4.06 -15.37
CA GLN A 3 -5.20 3.19 -15.27
C GLN A 3 -5.11 2.68 -13.83
N ALA A 4 -5.61 1.48 -13.51
CA ALA A 4 -5.09 0.84 -12.30
C ALA A 4 -3.60 0.60 -12.50
N PRO A 5 -2.82 0.75 -11.43
CA PRO A 5 -1.40 0.50 -11.50
C PRO A 5 -1.15 -0.96 -11.90
N LYS A 6 -0.27 -1.13 -12.90
CA LYS A 6 0.21 -2.46 -13.33
C LYS A 6 0.81 -3.23 -12.15
N THR A 7 1.41 -2.50 -11.21
CA THR A 7 1.99 -3.04 -9.98
C THR A 7 1.09 -2.72 -8.80
N GLN A 8 0.70 -3.72 -8.03
CA GLN A 8 -0.13 -3.54 -6.83
C GLN A 8 0.61 -4.00 -5.59
N TYR A 9 0.47 -3.22 -4.52
CA TYR A 9 1.11 -3.49 -3.25
C TYR A 9 0.25 -4.40 -2.40
N VAL A 10 0.88 -5.41 -1.80
CA VAL A 10 0.25 -6.37 -0.91
C VAL A 10 1.13 -6.60 0.30
N PHE A 11 0.52 -6.88 1.45
CA PHE A 11 1.26 -7.09 2.69
C PHE A 11 1.43 -8.58 3.00
N LEU A 12 2.67 -8.98 3.32
CA LEU A 12 2.99 -10.34 3.72
C LEU A 12 2.21 -10.74 4.99
N ASN A 13 1.72 -11.98 5.00
CA ASN A 13 0.92 -12.59 6.07
C ASN A 13 -0.38 -11.86 6.43
N ARG A 14 -0.80 -10.89 5.61
CA ARG A 14 -2.02 -10.11 5.80
C ARG A 14 -2.96 -10.28 4.60
N THR A 15 -4.25 -10.11 4.86
CA THR A 15 -5.25 -10.10 3.78
C THR A 15 -5.17 -8.76 3.05
N SER A 16 -4.86 -8.81 1.76
CA SER A 16 -4.77 -7.65 0.87
C SER A 16 -5.86 -7.73 -0.20
N LYS A 17 -6.10 -6.62 -0.91
CA LYS A 17 -7.05 -6.56 -2.03
C LYS A 17 -6.33 -6.21 -3.32
N LEU A 18 -6.42 -7.07 -4.33
CA LEU A 18 -6.11 -6.68 -5.70
C LEU A 18 -7.29 -5.96 -6.31
N TRP A 19 -7.00 -5.06 -7.24
CA TRP A 19 -7.93 -4.20 -7.95
C TRP A 19 -7.80 -4.38 -9.45
N CYS A 20 -8.92 -4.45 -10.16
CA CYS A 20 -8.97 -4.52 -11.62
C CYS A 20 -9.76 -3.30 -12.15
N PRO A 21 -9.18 -2.42 -12.97
CA PRO A 21 -9.83 -1.20 -13.41
C PRO A 21 -10.70 -1.47 -14.63
N MET A 22 -11.99 -1.69 -14.44
CA MET A 22 -12.88 -1.92 -15.58
C MET A 22 -14.00 -0.89 -15.58
N LYS A 23 -14.12 -0.18 -16.70
CA LYS A 23 -15.19 0.78 -16.98
C LYS A 23 -16.15 0.11 -17.96
N GLY A 24 -17.44 0.15 -17.66
CA GLY A 24 -18.51 -0.41 -18.49
C GLY A 24 -19.84 -0.32 -17.76
N ALA A 25 -20.90 0.02 -18.49
CA ALA A 25 -22.28 -0.03 -18.01
C ALA A 25 -23.08 -0.88 -19.00
N PRO A 26 -23.59 -2.06 -18.61
CA PRO A 26 -23.57 -2.64 -17.25
C PRO A 26 -22.17 -3.08 -16.79
N ALA A 27 -21.99 -3.29 -15.48
CA ALA A 27 -20.71 -3.73 -14.92
C ALA A 27 -20.29 -5.07 -15.55
N PRO A 28 -19.08 -5.15 -16.16
CA PRO A 28 -18.65 -6.37 -16.83
C PRO A 28 -18.43 -7.49 -15.82
N TYR A 29 -18.62 -8.72 -16.27
CA TYR A 29 -18.31 -9.89 -15.46
C TYR A 29 -16.79 -10.10 -15.42
N ILE A 30 -16.25 -10.26 -14.23
CA ILE A 30 -14.82 -10.25 -13.92
C ILE A 30 -14.38 -11.65 -13.49
N VAL A 31 -13.40 -12.18 -14.22
CA VAL A 31 -12.73 -13.43 -13.86
C VAL A 31 -11.35 -13.10 -13.34
N TRP A 32 -11.11 -13.40 -12.06
CA TRP A 32 -9.77 -13.36 -11.49
C TRP A 32 -9.08 -14.69 -11.71
N ARG A 33 -7.82 -14.65 -12.10
CA ARG A 33 -6.99 -15.83 -12.34
C ARG A 33 -5.70 -15.78 -11.54
N LYS A 34 -5.30 -16.97 -11.08
CA LYS A 34 -4.02 -17.27 -10.45
C LYS A 34 -3.35 -18.34 -11.31
N ASP A 35 -2.21 -18.01 -11.92
CA ASP A 35 -1.48 -18.90 -12.84
C ASP A 35 -2.38 -19.46 -13.96
N GLY A 36 -3.27 -18.61 -14.48
CA GLY A 36 -4.23 -18.97 -15.52
C GLY A 36 -5.49 -19.70 -15.02
N VAL A 37 -5.54 -20.16 -13.78
CA VAL A 37 -6.71 -20.84 -13.19
C VAL A 37 -7.67 -19.80 -12.60
N ALA A 38 -8.97 -19.91 -12.89
CA ALA A 38 -9.96 -18.99 -12.34
C ALA A 38 -10.12 -19.21 -10.82
N VAL A 39 -9.91 -18.15 -10.04
CA VAL A 39 -10.01 -18.14 -8.57
C VAL A 39 -11.22 -17.36 -8.05
N GLN A 40 -11.77 -16.47 -8.87
CA GLN A 40 -13.02 -15.78 -8.56
C GLN A 40 -13.74 -15.42 -9.85
N ASN A 41 -15.07 -15.53 -9.82
CA ASN A 41 -15.93 -15.19 -10.93
C ASN A 41 -17.09 -14.33 -10.42
N SER A 42 -17.06 -13.02 -10.66
CA SER A 42 -17.91 -12.04 -9.97
C SER A 42 -18.04 -10.75 -10.78
N THR A 43 -18.91 -9.81 -10.39
CA THR A 43 -18.87 -8.42 -10.85
C THR A 43 -17.92 -7.55 -10.01
N SER A 44 -17.33 -8.11 -8.95
CA SER A 44 -16.39 -7.41 -8.07
C SER A 44 -15.08 -7.09 -8.78
N ILE A 45 -14.75 -5.79 -8.83
CA ILE A 45 -13.46 -5.27 -9.29
C ILE A 45 -12.32 -5.50 -8.30
N THR A 46 -12.59 -6.19 -7.18
CA THR A 46 -11.59 -6.52 -6.17
C THR A 46 -11.52 -8.02 -5.86
N PHE A 47 -10.31 -8.50 -5.61
CA PHE A 47 -10.03 -9.87 -5.17
C PHE A 47 -9.20 -9.87 -3.89
N GLN A 48 -9.69 -10.54 -2.85
CA GLN A 48 -8.97 -10.67 -1.58
C GLN A 48 -8.00 -11.85 -1.66
N LEU A 49 -6.75 -11.62 -1.26
CA LEU A 49 -5.76 -12.67 -1.12
C LEU A 49 -4.97 -12.49 0.17
N LYS A 50 -4.47 -13.61 0.69
CA LYS A 50 -3.45 -13.63 1.74
C LYS A 50 -2.15 -14.13 1.13
N VAL A 51 -1.13 -13.28 1.12
CA VAL A 51 0.20 -13.63 0.61
C VAL A 51 1.04 -14.15 1.76
N THR A 52 1.57 -15.37 1.66
CA THR A 52 2.34 -16.02 2.74
C THR A 52 3.84 -16.14 2.43
N SER A 53 4.27 -15.77 1.22
CA SER A 53 5.66 -15.85 0.73
C SER A 53 5.80 -15.09 -0.60
N GLU A 54 7.03 -14.97 -1.12
CA GLU A 54 7.32 -14.61 -2.51
C GLU A 54 6.78 -15.68 -3.48
N ASN A 55 5.47 -15.72 -3.61
CA ASN A 55 4.80 -16.54 -4.59
C ASN A 55 5.02 -15.85 -5.94
N ASN A 56 5.88 -16.41 -6.80
CA ASN A 56 6.07 -16.03 -8.21
C ASN A 56 4.83 -16.40 -9.04
N VAL A 57 3.69 -15.88 -8.61
CA VAL A 57 2.36 -16.23 -9.07
C VAL A 57 1.86 -15.12 -9.95
N ASN A 58 1.39 -15.51 -11.12
CA ASN A 58 0.86 -14.59 -12.10
C ASN A 58 -0.63 -14.37 -11.86
N TYR A 59 -0.96 -13.25 -11.22
CA TYR A 59 -2.34 -12.79 -11.09
C TYR A 59 -2.77 -12.04 -12.34
N SER A 60 -3.99 -12.31 -12.80
CA SER A 60 -4.62 -11.55 -13.88
C SER A 60 -6.11 -11.40 -13.62
N CYS A 61 -6.70 -10.36 -14.21
CA CYS A 61 -8.13 -10.18 -14.25
C CYS A 61 -8.61 -10.08 -15.71
N GLU A 62 -9.80 -10.61 -15.99
CA GLU A 62 -10.45 -10.61 -17.31
C GLU A 62 -11.83 -9.97 -17.21
N ALA A 63 -12.12 -8.96 -18.05
CA ALA A 63 -13.49 -8.55 -18.36
C ALA A 63 -14.05 -9.41 -19.46
N ARG A 64 -15.32 -9.79 -19.32
CA ARG A 64 -16.13 -10.33 -20.41
C ARG A 64 -17.31 -9.40 -20.63
N GLY A 65 -17.37 -8.77 -21.79
CA GLY A 65 -18.47 -7.90 -22.22
C GLY A 65 -18.50 -7.80 -23.75
N ASP A 66 -19.69 -7.82 -24.34
CA ASP A 66 -19.94 -7.60 -25.77
C ASP A 66 -19.08 -8.45 -26.74
N GLY A 67 -18.76 -9.69 -26.34
CA GLY A 67 -17.96 -10.61 -27.15
C GLY A 67 -16.44 -10.40 -27.06
N GLU A 68 -15.98 -9.36 -26.38
CA GLU A 68 -14.56 -9.08 -26.15
C GLU A 68 -14.10 -9.55 -24.76
N VAL A 69 -12.86 -10.05 -24.72
CA VAL A 69 -12.20 -10.43 -23.46
C VAL A 69 -10.98 -9.54 -23.26
N LEU A 70 -11.06 -8.65 -22.27
CA LEU A 70 -9.95 -7.78 -21.89
C LEU A 70 -9.22 -8.37 -20.70
N ARG A 71 -8.00 -8.89 -20.93
CA ARG A 71 -7.12 -9.42 -19.87
C ARG A 71 -6.08 -8.40 -19.43
N ARG A 72 -5.87 -8.27 -18.12
CA ARG A 72 -4.78 -7.49 -17.51
C ARG A 72 -3.97 -8.36 -16.56
N ASN A 73 -2.66 -8.36 -16.76
CA ASN A 73 -1.72 -9.00 -15.84
C ASN A 73 -1.37 -8.02 -14.72
N ILE A 74 -1.32 -8.53 -13.50
CA ILE A 74 -1.06 -7.77 -12.29
C ILE A 74 0.27 -8.23 -11.71
N SER A 75 1.22 -7.32 -11.62
CA SER A 75 2.48 -7.55 -10.93
C SER A 75 2.28 -7.22 -9.45
N LEU A 76 2.66 -8.14 -8.57
CA LEU A 76 2.61 -7.88 -7.13
C LEU A 76 3.93 -7.34 -6.64
N ARG A 77 3.86 -6.37 -5.75
CA ARG A 77 4.99 -5.94 -4.92
C ARG A 77 4.65 -6.22 -3.47
N ILE A 78 5.34 -7.20 -2.91
CA ILE A 78 5.12 -7.67 -1.55
C ILE A 78 5.91 -6.77 -0.61
N GLU A 79 5.23 -6.23 0.39
CA GLU A 79 5.82 -5.38 1.41
C GLU A 79 5.55 -5.99 2.79
N GLU A 80 6.41 -5.69 3.76
CA GLU A 80 6.19 -6.07 5.15
C GLU A 80 5.60 -4.90 5.91
N CYS A 81 4.47 -5.13 6.58
CA CYS A 81 3.92 -4.15 7.50
C CYS A 81 4.60 -4.36 8.85
N PRO A 82 5.28 -3.37 9.42
CA PRO A 82 6.05 -3.65 10.61
C PRO A 82 5.13 -3.71 11.84
N ASP A 83 5.39 -4.65 12.74
CA ASP A 83 4.49 -4.96 13.86
C ASP A 83 4.80 -4.10 15.09
N PRO A 84 3.78 -3.62 15.85
CA PRO A 84 2.33 -3.88 15.75
C PRO A 84 1.53 -2.85 14.92
N CYS A 85 2.08 -2.31 13.84
CA CYS A 85 1.35 -1.34 13.02
C CYS A 85 0.32 -1.99 12.09
N GLU A 86 -0.54 -1.11 11.58
CA GLU A 86 -1.59 -1.44 10.64
C GLU A 86 -1.28 -0.75 9.32
N CYS A 87 -1.23 -1.52 8.24
CA CYS A 87 -0.95 -1.00 6.91
C CYS A 87 -2.10 -1.29 5.97
N ASP A 88 -2.42 -0.34 5.10
CA ASP A 88 -3.50 -0.45 4.11
C ASP A 88 -3.10 0.22 2.80
N VAL A 89 -3.77 -0.17 1.72
CA VAL A 89 -3.58 0.39 0.38
C VAL A 89 -4.86 1.10 -0.05
N PHE A 90 -4.84 2.43 -0.03
CA PHE A 90 -5.95 3.27 -0.47
C PHE A 90 -5.81 3.67 -1.92
N HIS A 91 -6.94 3.87 -2.61
CA HIS A 91 -6.98 4.32 -4.00
C HIS A 91 -5.99 3.57 -4.91
N GLN A 92 -5.79 2.27 -4.63
CA GLN A 92 -4.95 1.33 -5.39
C GLN A 92 -3.43 1.55 -5.30
N THR A 93 -2.95 2.74 -4.96
CA THR A 93 -1.51 3.07 -4.93
C THR A 93 -1.01 3.68 -3.63
N ILE A 94 -1.90 4.25 -2.81
CA ILE A 94 -1.50 4.99 -1.61
C ILE A 94 -1.26 3.99 -0.49
N VAL A 95 0.00 3.77 -0.17
CA VAL A 95 0.40 2.90 0.94
C VAL A 95 0.38 3.72 2.25
N SER A 96 -0.49 3.33 3.16
CA SER A 96 -0.65 3.94 4.48
C SER A 96 -0.11 3.03 5.56
N VAL A 97 0.66 3.59 6.50
CA VAL A 97 1.19 2.88 7.66
C VAL A 97 0.76 3.63 8.92
N ASN A 98 -0.05 2.98 9.74
CA ASN A 98 -0.55 3.52 11.00
C ASN A 98 0.10 2.84 12.21
N CYS A 99 0.92 3.62 12.88
CA CYS A 99 1.70 3.30 14.06
C CYS A 99 1.33 4.12 15.29
N SER A 100 0.19 4.81 15.24
CA SER A 100 -0.26 5.67 16.32
C SER A 100 -0.68 4.86 17.55
N GLY A 101 -0.40 5.36 18.75
CA GLY A 101 -0.85 4.75 20.01
C GLY A 101 -0.14 3.45 20.40
N LYS A 102 0.95 3.08 19.72
CA LYS A 102 1.68 1.82 19.98
C LYS A 102 2.77 1.95 21.06
N SER A 103 2.82 3.10 21.75
CA SER A 103 3.75 3.42 22.84
C SER A 103 5.24 3.35 22.47
N PHE A 104 5.60 3.64 21.22
CA PHE A 104 7.00 3.64 20.78
C PHE A 104 7.81 4.76 21.44
N ASN A 105 9.00 4.42 21.95
CA ASN A 105 9.96 5.40 22.47
C ASN A 105 11.03 5.80 21.44
N LEU A 106 11.25 4.94 20.46
CA LEU A 106 12.19 5.06 19.35
C LEU A 106 11.51 4.50 18.10
N ILE A 107 12.06 4.75 16.90
CA ILE A 107 11.63 4.10 15.66
C ILE A 107 12.60 2.94 15.37
N PRO A 108 12.21 1.67 15.59
CA PRO A 108 13.09 0.52 15.43
C PRO A 108 13.15 -0.08 14.00
N TRP A 109 12.46 0.47 13.00
CA TRP A 109 12.12 -0.26 11.76
C TRP A 109 12.43 0.48 10.46
N LYS A 110 12.50 -0.29 9.38
CA LYS A 110 12.30 0.21 8.02
C LYS A 110 10.81 0.18 7.70
N PHE A 111 10.27 1.29 7.19
CA PHE A 111 8.92 1.33 6.65
C PHE A 111 8.93 0.80 5.20
N PRO A 112 7.78 0.42 4.65
CA PRO A 112 7.66 0.14 3.22
C PRO A 112 8.21 1.32 2.39
N PRO A 113 9.14 1.09 1.44
CA PRO A 113 9.84 2.15 0.70
C PRO A 113 8.92 3.04 -0.15
N VAL A 114 7.73 2.54 -0.46
CA VAL A 114 6.72 3.20 -1.30
C VAL A 114 5.61 3.88 -0.49
N MET A 115 5.74 3.91 0.84
CA MET A 115 4.76 4.51 1.74
C MET A 115 4.48 5.98 1.39
N SER A 116 3.19 6.32 1.36
CA SER A 116 2.69 7.67 1.10
C SER A 116 2.21 8.37 2.37
N LYS A 117 1.70 7.62 3.35
CA LYS A 117 1.15 8.18 4.59
C LYS A 117 1.70 7.45 5.80
N LEU A 118 2.26 8.18 6.76
CA LEU A 118 2.77 7.64 8.01
C LEU A 118 2.11 8.32 9.20
N TYR A 119 1.49 7.53 10.06
CA TYR A 119 0.90 8.00 11.31
C TYR A 119 1.68 7.45 12.50
N LEU A 120 2.20 8.32 13.34
CA LEU A 120 3.03 8.03 14.51
C LEU A 120 2.53 8.76 15.76
N SER A 121 1.32 9.31 15.73
CA SER A 121 0.79 10.10 16.84
C SER A 121 0.59 9.30 18.12
N ASN A 122 0.53 9.99 19.25
CA ASN A 122 0.24 9.37 20.55
C ASN A 122 1.25 8.26 20.91
N ASN A 123 2.52 8.49 20.60
CA ASN A 123 3.63 7.65 21.02
C ASN A 123 4.49 8.41 22.05
N LYS A 124 5.69 7.93 22.33
CA LYS A 124 6.63 8.50 23.31
C LYS A 124 7.98 8.81 22.66
N LEU A 125 7.97 9.09 21.34
CA LEU A 125 9.18 9.38 20.57
C LEU A 125 9.82 10.65 21.12
N ARG A 126 11.10 10.57 21.49
CA ARG A 126 11.87 11.72 22.01
C ARG A 126 12.70 12.39 20.94
N ASP A 127 13.18 11.60 19.99
CA ASP A 127 14.02 12.04 18.88
C ASP A 127 13.66 11.25 17.62
N LEU A 128 14.01 11.81 16.46
CA LEU A 128 13.95 11.10 15.18
C LEU A 128 15.39 10.92 14.65
N PRO A 129 15.77 9.73 14.17
CA PRO A 129 17.08 9.55 13.54
C PRO A 129 17.26 10.47 12.33
N GLN A 130 18.47 11.02 12.17
CA GLN A 130 18.79 11.84 10.99
C GLN A 130 18.58 11.03 9.71
N GLY A 131 17.87 11.60 8.75
CA GLY A 131 17.61 10.96 7.46
C GLY A 131 16.64 9.77 7.52
N ILE A 132 15.89 9.57 8.62
CA ILE A 132 14.89 8.50 8.74
C ILE A 132 13.90 8.51 7.57
N PHE A 133 13.61 9.67 6.98
CA PHE A 133 12.69 9.82 5.86
C PHE A 133 13.36 9.99 4.48
N SER A 134 14.68 9.98 4.40
CA SER A 134 15.43 10.32 3.17
C SER A 134 15.14 9.42 1.97
N ASN A 135 14.67 8.19 2.21
CA ASN A 135 14.37 7.21 1.15
C ASN A 135 12.86 7.14 0.78
N TYR A 136 11.98 7.87 1.47
CA TYR A 136 10.52 7.81 1.22
C TYR A 136 10.07 8.98 0.34
N SER A 137 10.49 8.97 -0.92
CA SER A 137 10.15 10.02 -1.91
C SER A 137 8.66 10.14 -2.21
N GLN A 138 7.87 9.12 -1.87
CA GLN A 138 6.42 9.10 -2.04
C GLN A 138 5.66 9.62 -0.81
N LEU A 139 6.34 9.98 0.27
CA LEU A 139 5.71 10.46 1.50
C LEU A 139 5.00 11.78 1.24
N GLU A 140 3.69 11.79 1.44
CA GLU A 140 2.76 12.91 1.23
C GLU A 140 2.23 13.45 2.56
N LEU A 141 2.08 12.57 3.55
CA LEU A 141 1.59 12.89 4.89
C LEU A 141 2.43 12.19 5.95
N LEU A 142 2.89 12.98 6.93
CA LEU A 142 3.47 12.50 8.17
C LEU A 142 2.66 13.08 9.31
N GLU A 143 2.29 12.27 10.30
CA GLU A 143 1.52 12.74 11.45
C GLU A 143 2.22 12.23 12.71
N ILE A 144 2.86 13.14 13.45
CA ILE A 144 3.76 12.84 14.57
C ILE A 144 3.33 13.54 15.86
N SER A 145 2.13 14.12 15.90
CA SER A 145 1.59 14.82 17.06
C SER A 145 1.54 13.95 18.33
N ASN A 146 1.48 14.59 19.50
CA ASN A 146 1.40 13.90 20.80
C ASN A 146 2.53 12.88 21.01
N ASN A 147 3.77 13.33 20.75
CA ASN A 147 5.01 12.66 21.11
C ASN A 147 5.80 13.52 22.11
N LEU A 148 7.04 13.13 22.42
CA LEU A 148 7.95 13.84 23.32
C LEU A 148 9.10 14.51 22.56
N LEU A 149 8.91 14.75 21.26
CA LEU A 149 9.89 15.39 20.38
C LEU A 149 10.09 16.85 20.81
N LYS A 150 11.34 17.24 21.03
CA LYS A 150 11.70 18.64 21.32
C LYS A 150 12.00 19.44 20.07
N GLU A 151 12.65 18.79 19.11
CA GLU A 151 13.04 19.37 17.84
C GLU A 151 13.06 18.29 16.76
N LEU A 152 13.08 18.74 15.50
CA LEU A 152 13.29 17.88 14.35
C LEU A 152 14.70 18.10 13.82
N PRO A 153 15.44 17.03 13.45
CA PRO A 153 16.75 17.17 12.81
C PRO A 153 16.68 18.09 11.59
N SER A 154 17.69 18.95 11.43
CA SER A 154 17.80 19.83 10.26
C SER A 154 17.82 19.01 8.97
N GLY A 155 17.02 19.42 7.98
CA GLY A 155 16.93 18.73 6.69
C GLY A 155 16.27 17.35 6.72
N ILE A 156 15.56 16.97 7.80
CA ILE A 156 14.91 15.65 7.91
C ILE A 156 13.93 15.36 6.75
N PHE A 157 13.41 16.40 6.08
CA PHE A 157 12.49 16.30 4.95
C PHE A 157 13.08 16.70 3.59
N SER A 158 14.40 16.89 3.47
CA SER A 158 15.02 17.41 2.23
C SER A 158 14.72 16.59 0.97
N ASN A 159 14.41 15.30 1.10
CA ASN A 159 14.10 14.42 -0.03
C ASN A 159 12.59 14.14 -0.20
N ASN A 160 11.74 14.61 0.71
CA ASN A 160 10.31 14.32 0.71
C ASN A 160 9.55 15.44 -0.03
N THR A 161 9.83 15.60 -1.33
CA THR A 161 9.27 16.70 -2.15
C THR A 161 7.75 16.65 -2.33
N LYS A 162 7.11 15.53 -1.99
CA LYS A 162 5.66 15.35 -2.01
C LYS A 162 4.98 15.62 -0.67
N LEU A 163 5.76 15.80 0.40
CA LEU A 163 5.21 16.00 1.74
C LEU A 163 4.45 17.33 1.78
N SER A 164 3.14 17.25 1.98
CA SER A 164 2.25 18.42 2.03
C SER A 164 1.54 18.57 3.38
N PHE A 165 1.53 17.52 4.19
CA PHE A 165 0.91 17.50 5.52
C PHE A 165 1.88 16.93 6.55
N LEU A 166 2.09 17.68 7.63
CA LEU A 166 2.98 17.36 8.76
C LEU A 166 2.25 17.61 10.09
#